data_AF-A0A8J4TR34-F1
#
_entry.id   AF-A0A8J4TR34-F1
#
_cell.length_a   1.000
_cell.length_b   1.000
_cell.length_c   1.000
_cell.angle_alpha   90.00
_cell.angle_beta   90.00
_cell.angle_gamma   90.00
#
_symmetry.space_group_name_H-M   'P 1'
#
loop_
_entity.id
_entity.type
_entity.pdbx_description
1 polymer ?
#
loop_
_entity_poly.entity_id
_entity_poly.type
_entity_poly.pdbx_seq_one_letter_code
_entity_poly.pdbx_strand_id
1 'polypeptide(L)' 'SVLKSSVFVGFLLFACLHMSHAACWLKMQKPGMTHCKDDLDKKWHPVGSTWNNKQCQRCTCSANTMECCDG' A
#
# COMPACT_ATOMS: atom_id res chain seq x y z
N SER A 1 17.15 -38.25 11.71
CA SER A 1 16.89 -36.84 12.12
C SER A 1 16.17 -36.12 10.99
N VAL A 2 14.88 -36.44 10.78
CA VAL A 2 14.03 -35.83 9.75
C VAL A 2 13.38 -34.54 10.27
N LEU A 3 13.31 -34.42 11.61
CA LEU A 3 12.76 -33.28 12.33
C LEU A 3 13.56 -31.99 12.07
N LYS A 4 14.88 -32.07 11.95
CA LYS A 4 15.76 -30.91 11.77
C LYS A 4 15.64 -30.26 10.38
N SER A 5 15.38 -31.07 9.35
CA SER A 5 15.17 -30.59 7.97
C SER A 5 13.77 -30.01 7.77
N SER A 6 12.76 -30.58 8.44
CA SER A 6 11.37 -30.16 8.32
C SER A 6 11.10 -28.81 8.99
N VAL A 7 11.75 -28.52 10.13
CA VAL A 7 11.65 -27.21 10.81
C VAL A 7 12.26 -26.08 9.99
N PHE A 8 13.38 -26.32 9.31
CA PHE A 8 14.01 -25.31 8.43
C PHE A 8 13.13 -24.95 7.23
N VAL A 9 12.53 -25.95 6.59
CA VAL A 9 11.58 -25.74 5.49
C VAL A 9 10.33 -25.01 6.00
N GLY A 10 9.82 -25.36 7.18
CA GLY A 10 8.70 -24.65 7.82
C GLY A 10 9.01 -23.17 8.09
N PHE A 11 10.19 -22.85 8.62
CA PHE A 11 10.60 -21.47 8.91
C PHE A 11 10.76 -20.62 7.63
N LEU A 12 11.33 -21.20 6.57
CA LEU A 12 11.48 -20.53 5.27
C LEU A 12 10.12 -20.21 4.63
N LEU A 13 9.15 -21.12 4.73
CA LEU A 13 7.81 -20.92 4.18
C LEU A 13 7.02 -19.83 4.95
N PHE A 14 7.18 -19.73 6.28
CA PHE A 14 6.57 -18.65 7.07
C PHE A 14 7.14 -17.26 6.76
N ALA A 15 8.43 -17.16 6.45
CA ALA A 15 9.05 -15.89 6.06
C ALA A 15 8.50 -15.36 4.71
N CYS A 16 8.14 -16.25 3.79
CA CYS A 16 7.60 -15.88 2.48
C CYS A 16 6.11 -15.47 2.50
N LEU A 17 5.35 -15.82 3.54
CA LEU A 17 3.93 -15.47 3.65
C LEU A 17 3.69 -14.00 4.05
N HIS A 18 4.74 -13.28 4.44
CA HIS A 18 4.62 -11.92 4.97
C HIS A 18 4.49 -10.80 3.91
N MET A 19 4.50 -11.10 2.61
CA MET A 19 4.72 -10.07 1.58
C MET A 19 3.82 -10.22 0.34
N SER A 20 2.51 -10.45 0.51
CA SER A 20 1.55 -10.47 -0.61
C SER A 20 0.51 -9.35 -0.59
N HIS A 21 0.65 -8.35 0.27
CA HIS A 21 -0.17 -7.13 0.27
C HIS A 21 0.44 -6.02 -0.62
N ALA A 22 0.76 -6.33 -1.87
CA ALA A 22 1.18 -5.31 -2.86
C ALA A 22 0.02 -4.84 -3.75
N ALA A 23 -1.23 -5.06 -3.31
CA ALA A 23 -2.40 -4.61 -4.05
C ALA A 23 -2.44 -3.08 -4.03
N CYS A 24 -2.33 -2.46 -5.20
CA CYS A 24 -2.38 -1.03 -5.39
C CYS A 24 -3.57 -0.64 -6.27
N TRP A 25 -4.10 0.56 -6.05
CA TRP A 25 -5.11 1.16 -6.91
C TRP A 25 -4.75 2.60 -7.25
N LEU A 26 -5.19 3.03 -8.43
CA LEU A 26 -4.93 4.34 -8.99
C LEU A 26 -6.25 5.08 -9.22
N LYS A 27 -6.27 6.36 -8.86
CA LYS A 27 -7.36 7.28 -9.16
C LYS A 27 -6.83 8.46 -9.95
N MET A 28 -7.36 8.63 -11.16
CA MET A 28 -6.99 9.75 -12.03
C MET A 28 -7.49 11.08 -11.47
N GLN A 29 -6.61 12.08 -11.50
CA GLN A 29 -6.91 13.46 -11.17
C GLN A 29 -7.41 14.19 -12.42
N LYS A 30 -8.23 15.22 -12.21
CA LYS A 30 -8.47 16.20 -13.27
C LYS A 30 -7.22 17.07 -13.45
N PRO A 31 -6.88 17.52 -14.66
CA PRO A 31 -5.80 18.46 -14.87
C PRO A 31 -5.97 19.73 -14.01
N GLY A 32 -4.88 20.21 -13.42
CA GLY A 32 -4.86 21.43 -12.61
C GLY A 32 -5.30 21.27 -11.14
N MET A 33 -5.58 20.05 -10.69
CA MET A 33 -5.86 19.78 -9.28
C MET A 33 -4.60 19.95 -8.42
N THR A 34 -4.73 20.62 -7.28
CA THR A 34 -3.64 20.82 -6.31
C THR A 34 -3.73 19.85 -5.13
N HIS A 35 -4.83 19.10 -5.02
CA HIS A 35 -5.10 18.18 -3.92
C HIS A 35 -5.80 16.91 -4.40
N CYS A 36 -5.43 15.78 -3.80
CA CYS A 36 -6.14 14.52 -3.90
C CYS A 36 -7.16 14.37 -2.76
N LYS A 37 -8.37 13.91 -3.08
CA LYS A 37 -9.33 13.48 -2.06
C LYS A 37 -9.19 11.99 -1.82
N ASP A 38 -8.80 11.65 -0.59
CA ASP A 38 -8.93 10.31 -0.06
C ASP A 38 -10.43 10.04 0.18
N ASP A 39 -11.02 9.12 -0.59
CA ASP A 39 -12.44 8.82 -0.47
C ASP A 39 -12.77 7.97 0.77
N LEU A 40 -11.77 7.35 1.39
CA LEU A 40 -11.93 6.52 2.57
C LEU A 40 -12.01 7.39 3.83
N ASP A 41 -11.08 8.35 3.95
CA ASP A 41 -10.97 9.27 5.09
C ASP A 41 -11.68 10.61 4.86
N LYS A 42 -12.13 10.86 3.62
CA LYS A 42 -12.75 12.12 3.17
C LYS A 42 -11.84 13.34 3.36
N LYS A 43 -10.53 13.14 3.50
CA LYS A 43 -9.53 14.18 3.66
C LYS A 43 -8.92 14.58 2.32
N TRP A 44 -8.49 15.82 2.25
CA TRP A 44 -7.77 16.38 1.10
C TRP A 44 -6.29 16.45 1.43
N HIS A 45 -5.47 15.97 0.50
CA HIS A 45 -4.03 15.87 0.64
C HIS A 45 -3.37 16.63 -0.52
N PRO A 46 -2.39 17.51 -0.27
CA PRO A 46 -1.76 18.29 -1.33
C PRO A 46 -0.94 17.40 -2.28
N VAL A 47 -0.81 17.81 -3.53
CA VAL A 47 0.12 17.17 -4.50
C VAL A 47 1.54 17.17 -3.93
N GLY A 48 2.22 16.04 -4.05
CA GLY A 48 3.55 15.79 -3.48
C GLY A 48 3.52 15.18 -2.07
N SER A 49 2.35 15.01 -1.45
CA SER A 49 2.25 14.38 -0.13
C SER A 49 2.06 12.86 -0.20
N THR A 50 2.50 12.20 0.87
CA THR A 50 2.27 10.78 1.14
C THR A 50 1.67 10.64 2.54
N TRP A 51 0.69 9.76 2.70
CA TRP A 51 0.03 9.49 3.97
C TRP A 51 -0.37 8.02 4.11
N ASN A 52 -0.72 7.62 5.32
CA ASN A 52 -1.42 6.36 5.56
C ASN A 52 -2.89 6.66 5.85
N ASN A 53 -3.80 5.97 5.19
CA ASN A 53 -5.24 6.10 5.44
C ASN A 53 -5.69 5.18 6.58
N LYS A 54 -6.97 5.23 6.98
CA LYS A 54 -7.51 4.37 8.06
C LYS A 54 -7.52 2.86 7.78
N GLN A 55 -7.32 2.44 6.53
CA GLN A 55 -7.13 1.03 6.16
C GLN A 55 -5.64 0.63 6.12
N CYS A 56 -4.76 1.47 6.67
CA CYS A 56 -3.32 1.27 6.67
C CYS A 56 -2.70 1.18 5.26
N GLN A 57 -3.37 1.76 4.26
CA GLN A 57 -2.82 1.86 2.91
C GLN A 57 -1.90 3.06 2.81
N ARG A 58 -0.72 2.87 2.21
CA ARG A 58 0.20 3.97 1.91
C ARG A 58 -0.23 4.64 0.61
N CYS A 59 -0.66 5.88 0.71
CA CYS A 59 -1.17 6.68 -0.39
C CYS A 59 -0.22 7.81 -0.76
N THR A 60 -0.09 8.10 -2.06
CA THR A 60 0.68 9.23 -2.60
C THR A 60 -0.17 10.04 -3.58
N CYS A 61 -0.12 11.36 -3.44
CA CYS A 61 -0.81 12.30 -4.31
C CYS A 61 0.15 12.91 -5.33
N SER A 62 -0.04 12.61 -6.60
CA SER A 62 0.69 13.18 -7.74
C SER A 62 -0.18 14.14 -8.54
N ALA A 63 0.42 14.91 -9.45
CA ALA A 63 -0.31 15.91 -10.26
C ALA A 63 -1.48 15.31 -11.08
N ASN A 64 -1.32 14.07 -11.54
CA ASN A 64 -2.28 13.41 -12.43
C ASN A 64 -2.96 12.18 -11.81
N THR A 65 -2.44 11.67 -10.69
CA THR A 65 -2.92 10.43 -10.07
C THR A 65 -2.83 10.49 -8.56
N MET A 66 -3.72 9.75 -7.90
CA MET A 66 -3.54 9.32 -6.52
C MET A 66 -3.36 7.80 -6.53
N GLU A 67 -2.30 7.32 -5.92
CA GLU A 67 -1.99 5.89 -5.79
C GLU A 67 -2.07 5.49 -4.33
N CYS A 68 -2.68 4.35 -4.03
CA CYS A 68 -2.68 3.77 -2.69
C CYS A 68 -2.39 2.28 -2.79
N CYS A 69 -1.49 1.80 -1.94
CA CYS A 69 -1.13 0.39 -1.85
C CYS A 69 -1.40 -0.11 -0.44
N ASP A 70 -1.80 -1.37 -0.32
CA ASP A 70 -1.82 -2.05 0.98
C ASP A 70 -0.40 -2.03 1.60
N GLY A 71 -0.35 -1.91 2.92
CA GLY A 71 0.88 -1.76 3.72
C GLY A 71 1.33 -3.04 4.40
#